data_AF-A0A450SBD4-F1
#
_entry.id   AF-A0A450SBD4-F1
#
_cell.length_a   1.000
_cell.length_b   1.000
_cell.length_c   1.000
_cell.angle_alpha   90.00
_cell.angle_beta   90.00
_cell.angle_gamma   90.00
#
_symmetry.space_group_name_H-M   'P 1'
#
loop_
_entity.id
_entity.type
_entity.pdbx_description
1 polymer ?
#
loop_
_entity_poly.entity_id
_entity_poly.type
_entity_poly.pdbx_seq_one_letter_code
_entity_poly.pdbx_strand_id
1 'polypeptide(L)'
;MFESLLEEVTKKAGDPHAKVTTTEYDELINEFLPWLSLECEPLLGASKAVLGTNIFEESEIGLEYSRTEPDKAGLVWIPVSVGCMYIRRKREDKGISVNTHILRCNVTRRRYDPASICVEFDICGLEEKRAFEELYRNYRRPIQRLLDANQVEFFTSYCSDIIGKYKGNIPSRKLEEYFSDPDVDNCFSLSKNFVSAANSVDIIRVFLLFCAIYHSCRGYLASRKNLDRFTAHATKLQ
;
A
#
# COMPACT_ATOMS: atom_id res chain seq x y z
N MET A 1 4.89 14.05 -10.28
CA MET A 1 5.52 12.73 -10.06
C MET A 1 4.78 11.79 -10.99
N PHE A 2 3.79 11.02 -10.54
CA PHE A 2 3.13 10.00 -11.37
C PHE A 2 2.17 10.48 -12.48
N GLU A 3 2.03 11.78 -12.77
CA GLU A 3 1.01 12.30 -13.70
C GLU A 3 1.14 11.70 -15.09
N SER A 4 2.31 11.81 -15.72
CA SER A 4 2.56 11.27 -17.06
C SER A 4 2.44 9.74 -17.11
N LEU A 5 2.85 9.04 -16.04
CA LEU A 5 2.65 7.60 -15.93
C LEU A 5 1.16 7.25 -15.92
N LEU A 6 0.35 7.95 -15.13
CA LEU A 6 -1.09 7.68 -15.03
C LEU A 6 -1.84 8.04 -16.32
N GLU A 7 -1.41 9.07 -17.05
CA GLU A 7 -1.94 9.38 -18.38
C GLU A 7 -1.68 8.23 -19.36
N GLU A 8 -0.46 7.71 -19.41
CA GLU A 8 -0.11 6.64 -20.34
C GLU A 8 -0.81 5.32 -19.96
N VAL A 9 -0.91 5.02 -18.66
CA VAL A 9 -1.67 3.87 -18.15
C VAL A 9 -3.16 4.00 -18.50
N THR A 10 -3.75 5.18 -18.36
CA THR A 10 -5.14 5.42 -18.75
C THR A 10 -5.34 5.16 -20.24
N LYS A 11 -4.41 5.64 -21.08
CA LYS A 11 -4.48 5.50 -22.53
C LYS A 11 -4.34 4.04 -23.00
N LYS A 12 -3.44 3.27 -22.40
CA LYS A 12 -3.10 1.91 -22.85
C LYS A 12 -3.82 0.78 -22.10
N ALA A 13 -4.26 1.02 -20.87
CA ALA A 13 -4.84 0.02 -19.98
C ALA A 13 -6.18 0.45 -19.33
N GLY A 14 -6.67 1.66 -19.63
CA GLY A 14 -7.85 2.26 -19.00
C GLY A 14 -9.21 1.72 -19.44
N ASP A 15 -9.27 0.81 -20.42
CA ASP A 15 -10.50 0.08 -20.74
C ASP A 15 -10.66 -1.14 -19.82
N PRO A 16 -11.61 -1.15 -18.87
CA PRO A 16 -11.81 -2.27 -17.94
C PRO A 16 -12.14 -3.59 -18.67
N HIS A 17 -12.69 -3.51 -19.88
CA HIS A 17 -13.12 -4.64 -20.69
C HIS A 17 -12.06 -5.11 -21.70
N ALA A 18 -10.92 -4.42 -21.78
CA ALA A 18 -9.85 -4.77 -22.70
C ALA A 18 -9.21 -6.13 -22.36
N LYS A 19 -8.97 -6.88 -23.42
CA LYS A 19 -8.12 -8.06 -23.42
C LYS A 19 -7.02 -7.85 -24.45
N VAL A 20 -5.84 -8.35 -24.14
CA VAL A 20 -4.66 -8.25 -24.98
C VAL A 20 -4.03 -9.63 -25.15
N THR A 21 -3.18 -9.81 -26.15
CA THR A 21 -2.33 -11.00 -26.23
C THR A 21 -1.33 -11.04 -25.08
N THR A 22 -0.76 -12.21 -24.79
CA THR A 22 0.31 -12.33 -23.78
C THR A 22 1.51 -11.44 -24.11
N THR A 23 1.87 -11.31 -25.39
CA THR A 23 2.96 -10.45 -25.84
C THR A 23 2.69 -8.98 -25.55
N GLU A 24 1.51 -8.48 -25.93
CA GLU A 24 1.10 -7.11 -25.64
C GLU A 24 1.01 -6.86 -24.12
N TYR A 25 0.58 -7.85 -23.35
CA TYR A 25 0.58 -7.76 -21.90
C TYR A 25 2.01 -7.60 -21.35
N ASP A 26 2.93 -8.44 -21.78
CA ASP A 26 4.33 -8.37 -21.35
C ASP A 26 4.98 -7.04 -21.78
N GLU A 27 4.64 -6.52 -22.96
CA GLU A 27 5.08 -5.19 -23.42
C GLU A 27 4.58 -4.07 -22.50
N LEU A 28 3.29 -4.07 -22.14
CA LEU A 28 2.72 -3.11 -21.19
C LEU A 28 3.43 -3.15 -19.83
N ILE A 29 3.69 -4.36 -19.32
CA ILE A 29 4.37 -4.55 -18.04
C ILE A 29 5.83 -4.08 -18.10
N ASN A 30 6.54 -4.43 -19.16
CA ASN A 30 7.93 -4.03 -19.38
C ASN A 30 8.08 -2.51 -19.61
N GLU A 31 7.01 -1.84 -20.04
CA GLU A 31 6.97 -0.38 -20.13
C GLU A 31 6.67 0.27 -18.77
N PHE A 32 5.62 -0.17 -18.07
CA PHE A 32 5.15 0.52 -16.86
C PHE A 32 5.99 0.24 -15.62
N LEU A 33 6.56 -0.95 -15.44
CA LEU A 33 7.33 -1.28 -14.23
C LEU A 33 8.61 -0.45 -14.09
N PRO A 34 9.46 -0.29 -15.13
CA PRO A 34 10.62 0.59 -15.02
C PRO A 34 10.23 2.06 -14.75
N TRP A 35 9.14 2.53 -15.36
CA TRP A 35 8.64 3.88 -15.13
C TRP A 35 8.13 4.07 -13.70
N LEU A 36 7.41 3.09 -13.14
CA LEU A 36 7.04 3.07 -11.72
C LEU A 36 8.27 3.22 -10.82
N SER A 37 9.31 2.44 -11.10
CA SER A 37 10.54 2.45 -10.32
C SER A 37 11.16 3.84 -10.29
N LEU A 38 11.24 4.51 -11.46
CA LEU A 38 11.78 5.85 -11.60
C LEU A 38 10.95 6.88 -10.82
N GLU A 39 9.62 6.83 -10.97
CA GLU A 39 8.72 7.76 -10.28
C GLU A 39 8.67 7.55 -8.76
N CYS A 40 9.05 6.36 -8.28
CA CYS A 40 9.16 6.08 -6.85
C CYS A 40 10.48 6.54 -6.21
N GLU A 41 11.53 6.85 -6.99
CA GLU A 41 12.81 7.28 -6.44
C GLU A 41 12.70 8.51 -5.51
N PRO A 42 11.90 9.55 -5.82
CA PRO A 42 11.70 10.66 -4.90
C PRO A 42 11.03 10.25 -3.57
N LEU A 43 10.15 9.24 -3.58
CA LEU A 43 9.52 8.72 -2.35
C LEU A 43 10.57 8.04 -1.46
N LEU A 44 11.44 7.24 -2.06
CA LEU A 44 12.56 6.58 -1.37
C LEU A 44 13.57 7.61 -0.85
N GLY A 45 13.89 8.62 -1.66
CA GLY A 45 14.78 9.73 -1.28
C GLY A 45 14.22 10.53 -0.11
N ALA A 46 12.94 10.92 -0.16
CA ALA A 46 12.26 11.62 0.94
C ALA A 46 12.26 10.78 2.22
N SER A 47 12.04 9.46 2.12
CA SER A 47 12.06 8.55 3.27
C SER A 47 13.44 8.50 3.94
N LYS A 48 14.51 8.42 3.15
CA LYS A 48 15.88 8.46 3.68
C LYS A 48 16.21 9.81 4.31
N ALA A 49 15.78 10.91 3.68
CA ALA A 49 16.04 12.26 4.16
C ALA A 49 15.30 12.57 5.48
N VAL A 50 14.04 12.15 5.61
CA VAL A 50 13.20 12.45 6.77
C VAL A 50 13.40 11.39 7.86
N LEU A 51 13.18 10.11 7.55
CA LEU A 51 13.17 9.05 8.56
C LEU A 51 14.58 8.56 8.92
N GLY A 52 15.55 8.75 8.02
CA GLY A 52 16.96 8.42 8.21
C GLY A 52 17.47 7.47 7.13
N THR A 53 18.78 7.51 6.87
CA THR A 53 19.42 6.76 5.76
C THR A 53 19.24 5.24 5.85
N ASN A 54 19.06 4.72 7.06
CA ASN A 54 18.98 3.29 7.33
C ASN A 54 17.53 2.75 7.34
N ILE A 55 16.53 3.56 6.98
CA ILE A 55 15.11 3.17 7.04
C ILE A 55 14.78 1.90 6.24
N PHE A 56 15.60 1.55 5.24
CA PHE A 56 15.45 0.37 4.39
C PHE A 56 16.63 -0.62 4.48
N GLU A 57 17.53 -0.48 5.46
CA GLU A 57 18.75 -1.30 5.56
C GLU A 57 18.47 -2.81 5.64
N GLU A 58 17.37 -3.21 6.26
CA GLU A 58 16.92 -4.60 6.41
C GLU A 58 15.79 -4.98 5.42
N SER A 59 15.64 -4.22 4.33
CA SER A 59 14.52 -4.37 3.39
C SER A 59 15.00 -4.52 1.97
N GLU A 60 14.35 -5.42 1.25
CA GLU A 60 14.38 -5.50 -0.20
C GLU A 60 13.36 -4.52 -0.78
N ILE A 61 13.79 -3.76 -1.78
CA ILE A 61 12.93 -2.92 -2.61
C ILE A 61 12.91 -3.56 -3.99
N GLY A 62 11.73 -3.89 -4.49
CA GLY A 62 11.62 -4.55 -5.78
C GLY A 62 10.30 -4.26 -6.47
N LEU A 63 10.11 -4.90 -7.63
CA LEU A 63 8.94 -4.74 -8.48
C LEU A 63 8.20 -6.07 -8.63
N GLU A 64 6.87 -6.01 -8.62
CA GLU A 64 5.99 -7.14 -8.90
C GLU A 64 4.84 -6.70 -9.81
N TYR A 65 4.27 -7.68 -10.51
CA TYR A 65 3.05 -7.51 -11.29
C TYR A 65 2.19 -8.76 -11.19
N SER A 66 0.90 -8.60 -11.40
CA SER A 66 -0.02 -9.73 -11.44
C SER A 66 0.12 -10.45 -12.78
N ARG A 67 0.07 -11.78 -12.78
CA ARG A 67 -0.09 -12.55 -14.02
C ARG A 67 -1.52 -13.06 -14.09
N THR A 68 -2.14 -12.91 -15.26
CA THR A 68 -3.45 -13.47 -15.54
C THR A 68 -3.29 -14.57 -16.57
N GLU A 69 -3.95 -15.71 -16.39
CA GLU A 69 -3.91 -16.79 -17.37
C GLU A 69 -4.67 -16.38 -18.65
N PRO A 70 -4.16 -16.72 -19.85
CA PRO A 70 -4.88 -16.52 -21.08
C PRO A 70 -6.18 -17.34 -21.12
N ASP A 71 -7.22 -16.78 -21.72
CA ASP A 71 -8.47 -17.49 -21.98
C ASP A 71 -8.33 -18.48 -23.17
N LYS A 72 -9.44 -19.13 -23.54
CA LYS A 72 -9.47 -20.11 -24.64
C LYS A 72 -9.08 -19.51 -26.01
N ALA A 73 -9.16 -18.20 -26.17
CA ALA A 73 -8.74 -17.49 -27.37
C ALA A 73 -7.28 -17.03 -27.30
N GLY A 74 -6.56 -17.34 -26.22
CA GLY A 74 -5.18 -16.91 -26.00
C GLY A 74 -5.06 -15.45 -25.54
N LEU A 75 -6.16 -14.85 -25.06
CA LEU A 75 -6.21 -13.46 -24.64
C LEU A 75 -6.20 -13.32 -23.12
N VAL A 76 -5.51 -12.30 -22.63
CA VAL A 76 -5.27 -12.01 -21.22
C VAL A 76 -6.06 -10.78 -20.81
N TRP A 77 -6.75 -10.86 -19.67
CA TRP A 77 -7.33 -9.69 -19.03
C TRP A 77 -6.25 -8.85 -18.38
N ILE A 78 -6.26 -7.54 -18.64
CA ILE A 78 -5.38 -6.62 -17.92
C ILE A 78 -5.86 -6.55 -16.45
N PRO A 79 -5.04 -6.88 -15.45
CA PRO A 79 -5.43 -6.83 -14.04
C PRO A 79 -5.62 -5.39 -13.57
N VAL A 80 -6.44 -5.16 -12.54
CA VAL A 80 -6.67 -3.80 -12.00
C VAL A 80 -5.35 -3.18 -11.54
N SER A 81 -4.57 -3.93 -10.75
CA SER A 81 -3.20 -3.58 -10.38
C SER A 81 -2.25 -4.09 -11.45
N VAL A 82 -1.72 -3.18 -12.26
CA VAL A 82 -0.84 -3.51 -13.38
C VAL A 82 0.60 -3.75 -12.91
N GLY A 83 1.04 -3.00 -11.91
CA GLY A 83 2.38 -3.14 -11.35
C GLY A 83 2.46 -2.60 -9.93
N CYS A 84 3.49 -3.01 -9.20
CA CYS A 84 3.72 -2.64 -7.82
C CYS A 84 5.22 -2.52 -7.54
N MET A 85 5.63 -1.45 -6.86
CA MET A 85 6.88 -1.41 -6.11
C MET A 85 6.60 -1.83 -4.68
N TYR A 86 7.34 -2.80 -4.17
CA TYR A 86 7.23 -3.25 -2.78
C TYR A 86 8.47 -2.89 -1.97
N ILE A 87 8.28 -2.73 -0.67
CA ILE A 87 9.32 -2.66 0.36
C ILE A 87 8.96 -3.68 1.44
N ARG A 88 9.76 -4.73 1.57
CA ARG A 88 9.57 -5.77 2.59
C ARG A 88 10.91 -6.46 2.91
N ARG A 89 10.94 -7.42 3.82
CA ARG A 89 12.22 -8.04 4.26
C ARG A 89 12.97 -8.73 3.13
N LYS A 90 12.23 -9.54 2.37
CA LYS A 90 12.66 -10.33 1.22
C LYS A 90 11.47 -10.52 0.32
N ARG A 91 11.68 -10.76 -0.98
CA ARG A 91 10.60 -10.98 -1.94
C ARG A 91 9.54 -12.00 -1.48
N GLU A 92 9.95 -13.09 -0.84
CA GLU A 92 9.03 -14.15 -0.41
C GLU A 92 8.32 -13.84 0.91
N ASP A 93 8.83 -12.87 1.69
CA ASP A 93 8.31 -12.50 3.00
C ASP A 93 7.20 -11.45 2.86
N LYS A 94 5.97 -11.93 2.62
CA LYS A 94 4.76 -11.12 2.46
C LYS A 94 4.02 -10.84 3.77
N GLY A 95 4.63 -11.09 4.94
CA GLY A 95 3.98 -10.87 6.23
C GLY A 95 3.66 -9.39 6.49
N ILE A 96 4.55 -8.49 6.06
CA ILE A 96 4.38 -7.04 6.18
C ILE A 96 5.10 -6.32 5.02
N SER A 97 4.45 -5.35 4.40
CA SER A 97 5.02 -4.61 3.27
C SER A 97 4.49 -3.17 3.16
N VAL A 98 5.29 -2.30 2.54
CA VAL A 98 4.82 -1.02 1.99
C VAL A 98 4.84 -1.15 0.48
N ASN A 99 3.71 -0.92 -0.16
CA ASN A 99 3.50 -1.13 -1.57
C ASN A 99 3.08 0.19 -2.24
N THR A 100 3.52 0.39 -3.48
CA THR A 100 3.05 1.47 -4.36
C THR A 100 2.58 0.83 -5.65
N HIS A 101 1.25 0.76 -5.82
CA HIS A 101 0.61 0.11 -6.95
C HIS A 101 0.23 1.13 -8.03
N ILE A 102 0.36 0.73 -9.28
CA ILE A 102 -0.31 1.37 -10.41
C ILE A 102 -1.63 0.66 -10.65
N LEU A 103 -2.74 1.38 -10.53
CA LEU A 103 -4.07 0.90 -10.83
C LEU A 103 -4.55 1.50 -12.16
N ARG A 104 -5.00 0.67 -13.11
CA ARG A 104 -5.32 1.12 -14.48
C ARG A 104 -6.63 1.90 -14.63
N CYS A 105 -7.65 1.44 -13.92
CA CYS A 105 -8.97 2.01 -13.79
C CYS A 105 -9.80 0.98 -13.00
N ASN A 106 -10.82 1.43 -12.27
CA ASN A 106 -11.78 0.52 -11.67
C ASN A 106 -13.20 0.97 -12.01
N VAL A 107 -14.02 0.04 -12.50
CA VAL A 107 -15.42 0.30 -12.82
C VAL A 107 -16.29 -0.54 -11.92
N THR A 108 -16.95 0.13 -10.99
CA THR A 108 -18.07 -0.44 -10.24
C THR A 108 -19.38 0.00 -10.88
N ARG A 109 -20.50 -0.64 -10.53
CA ARG A 109 -21.84 -0.31 -11.07
C ARG A 109 -22.23 1.18 -10.97
N ARG A 110 -21.54 1.99 -10.16
CA ARG A 110 -21.88 3.41 -9.89
C ARG A 110 -20.70 4.37 -10.07
N ARG A 111 -19.49 3.88 -10.38
CA ARG A 111 -18.28 4.70 -10.35
C ARG A 111 -17.26 4.21 -11.37
N TYR A 112 -16.75 5.15 -12.14
CA TYR A 112 -15.56 4.98 -12.98
C TYR A 112 -14.41 5.71 -12.28
N ASP A 113 -13.46 4.97 -11.74
CA ASP A 113 -12.24 5.51 -11.17
C ASP A 113 -11.14 5.50 -12.25
N PRO A 114 -10.53 6.65 -12.55
CA PRO A 114 -9.44 6.73 -13.53
C PRO A 114 -8.20 6.01 -12.99
N ALA A 115 -7.14 5.92 -13.82
CA ALA A 115 -5.87 5.39 -13.35
C ALA A 115 -5.38 6.14 -12.11
N SER A 116 -4.80 5.41 -11.17
CA SER A 116 -4.36 5.96 -9.89
C SER A 116 -3.15 5.23 -9.34
N ILE A 117 -2.42 5.90 -8.45
CA ILE A 117 -1.43 5.27 -7.59
C ILE A 117 -2.08 4.93 -6.25
N CYS A 118 -1.92 3.70 -5.79
CA CYS A 118 -2.27 3.33 -4.43
C CYS A 118 -0.99 3.14 -3.61
N VAL A 119 -0.84 3.91 -2.53
CA VAL A 119 0.17 3.61 -1.52
C VAL A 119 -0.51 2.77 -0.46
N GLU A 120 0.03 1.59 -0.17
CA GLU A 120 -0.55 0.60 0.73
C GLU A 120 0.48 0.14 1.76
N PHE A 121 0.05 -0.02 2.99
CA PHE A 121 0.72 -0.77 4.02
C PHE A 121 -0.07 -2.03 4.29
N ASP A 122 0.50 -3.18 3.93
CA ASP A 122 -0.15 -4.48 3.99
C ASP A 122 0.47 -5.33 5.10
N ILE A 123 -0.38 -5.97 5.91
CA ILE A 123 0.00 -6.97 6.90
C ILE A 123 -0.79 -8.23 6.59
N CYS A 124 -0.10 -9.35 6.40
CA CYS A 124 -0.73 -10.65 6.22
C CYS A 124 0.09 -11.76 6.89
N GLY A 125 0.29 -11.59 8.20
CA GLY A 125 1.06 -12.50 9.05
C GLY A 125 0.70 -12.33 10.53
N LEU A 126 0.67 -13.44 11.27
CA LEU A 126 0.24 -13.44 12.67
C LEU A 126 1.22 -12.65 13.56
N GLU A 127 2.52 -12.79 13.35
CA GLU A 127 3.54 -12.09 14.13
C GLU A 127 3.54 -10.60 13.81
N GLU A 128 3.42 -10.25 12.53
CA GLU A 128 3.37 -8.89 12.02
C GLU A 128 2.12 -8.15 12.51
N LYS A 129 0.96 -8.81 12.49
CA LYS A 129 -0.28 -8.29 13.07
C LYS A 129 -0.10 -8.00 14.55
N ARG A 130 0.45 -8.95 15.33
CA ARG A 130 0.71 -8.75 16.77
C ARG A 130 1.66 -7.59 17.02
N ALA A 131 2.72 -7.45 16.22
CA ALA A 131 3.66 -6.35 16.31
C ALA A 131 2.99 -4.99 16.02
N PHE A 132 2.15 -4.92 14.98
CA PHE A 132 1.37 -3.72 14.70
C PHE A 132 0.34 -3.42 15.79
N GLU A 133 -0.36 -4.43 16.30
CA GLU A 133 -1.35 -4.26 17.37
C GLU A 133 -0.69 -3.71 18.65
N GLU A 134 0.48 -4.23 19.02
CA GLU A 134 1.26 -3.74 20.16
C GLU A 134 1.72 -2.29 19.94
N LEU A 135 2.25 -1.99 18.74
CA LEU A 135 2.61 -0.63 18.33
C LEU A 135 1.40 0.32 18.41
N TYR A 136 0.26 -0.10 17.88
CA TYR A 136 -0.98 0.66 17.85
C TYR A 136 -1.52 0.93 19.25
N ARG A 137 -1.45 -0.05 20.16
CA ARG A 137 -1.83 0.14 21.57
C ARG A 137 -0.92 1.16 22.27
N ASN A 138 0.39 1.07 22.03
CA ASN A 138 1.37 1.96 22.67
C ASN A 138 1.31 3.41 22.13
N TYR A 139 0.99 3.57 20.84
CA TYR A 139 0.99 4.87 20.15
C TYR A 139 -0.36 5.22 19.52
N ARG A 140 -1.46 4.81 20.17
CA ARG A 140 -2.83 4.92 19.63
C ARG A 140 -3.14 6.32 19.12
N ARG A 141 -3.06 7.35 19.98
CA ARG A 141 -3.45 8.72 19.60
C ARG A 141 -2.61 9.29 18.43
N PRO A 142 -1.26 9.22 18.45
CA PRO A 142 -0.46 9.65 17.30
C PRO A 142 -0.82 8.93 15.99
N ILE A 143 -0.94 7.60 16.01
CA ILE A 143 -1.23 6.82 14.81
C ILE A 143 -2.62 7.19 14.27
N GLN A 144 -3.64 7.25 15.13
CA GLN A 144 -4.99 7.64 14.72
C GLN A 144 -5.03 9.03 14.08
N ARG A 145 -4.36 10.01 14.71
CA ARG A 145 -4.27 11.37 14.15
C ARG A 145 -3.65 11.38 12.76
N LEU A 146 -2.56 10.61 12.56
CA LEU A 146 -1.88 10.53 11.27
C LEU A 146 -2.74 9.83 10.21
N LEU A 147 -3.39 8.72 10.54
CA LEU A 147 -4.28 7.99 9.61
C LEU A 147 -5.49 8.84 9.21
N ASP A 148 -6.17 9.45 10.18
CA ASP A 148 -7.38 10.22 9.97
C ASP A 148 -7.08 11.54 9.22
N ALA A 149 -6.01 12.25 9.57
CA ALA A 149 -5.61 13.49 8.89
C ALA A 149 -5.20 13.25 7.43
N ASN A 150 -4.65 12.07 7.14
CA ASN A 150 -4.27 11.70 5.78
C ASN A 150 -5.39 10.97 5.02
N GLN A 151 -6.59 10.79 5.60
CA GLN A 151 -7.70 10.07 4.98
C GLN A 151 -7.30 8.67 4.49
N VAL A 152 -6.54 7.95 5.31
CA VAL A 152 -6.18 6.56 5.02
C VAL A 152 -7.43 5.69 5.10
N GLU A 153 -7.54 4.71 4.21
CA GLU A 153 -8.61 3.73 4.22
C GLU A 153 -8.11 2.43 4.87
N PHE A 154 -8.99 1.77 5.62
CA PHE A 154 -8.75 0.45 6.19
C PHE A 154 -9.51 -0.60 5.38
N PHE A 155 -8.82 -1.68 5.02
CA PHE A 155 -9.38 -2.82 4.30
C PHE A 155 -9.00 -4.13 4.97
N THR A 156 -9.93 -5.09 4.98
CA THR A 156 -9.71 -6.49 5.31
C THR A 156 -10.68 -7.34 4.50
N SER A 157 -10.28 -8.58 4.17
CA SER A 157 -11.18 -9.56 3.57
C SER A 157 -12.07 -10.26 4.62
N TYR A 158 -11.78 -10.06 5.91
CA TYR A 158 -12.57 -10.58 7.00
C TYR A 158 -13.92 -9.88 7.10
N CYS A 159 -14.97 -10.64 6.76
CA CYS A 159 -16.34 -10.23 6.92
C CYS A 159 -16.82 -10.64 8.32
N SER A 160 -16.73 -9.76 9.32
CA SER A 160 -17.52 -9.92 10.55
C SER A 160 -18.65 -8.91 10.67
N ASP A 161 -19.65 -9.32 11.44
CA ASP A 161 -20.74 -8.45 11.85
C ASP A 161 -20.23 -7.28 12.70
N ILE A 162 -19.04 -7.35 13.32
CA ILE A 162 -18.49 -6.29 14.16
C ILE A 162 -17.90 -5.19 13.28
N ILE A 163 -16.96 -5.54 12.38
CA ILE A 163 -16.34 -4.58 11.46
C ILE A 163 -17.33 -4.11 10.39
N GLY A 164 -18.25 -4.97 9.97
CA GLY A 164 -19.31 -4.64 9.02
C GLY A 164 -20.42 -3.75 9.59
N LYS A 165 -20.57 -3.64 10.92
CA LYS A 165 -21.56 -2.77 11.56
C LYS A 165 -21.18 -1.30 11.47
N TYR A 166 -19.88 -0.98 11.49
CA TYR A 166 -19.44 0.39 11.33
C TYR A 166 -19.43 0.82 9.87
N LYS A 167 -20.50 1.53 9.49
CA LYS A 167 -20.65 2.10 8.14
C LYS A 167 -19.82 3.36 7.90
N GLY A 168 -19.09 3.85 8.89
CA GLY A 168 -18.23 5.03 8.75
C GLY A 168 -16.90 4.69 8.08
N ASN A 169 -16.25 5.69 7.49
CA ASN A 169 -14.96 5.53 6.80
C ASN A 169 -13.76 6.00 7.65
N ILE A 170 -13.92 6.06 8.98
CA ILE A 170 -12.82 6.47 9.87
C ILE A 170 -11.91 5.25 10.11
N PRO A 171 -10.66 5.26 9.63
CA PRO A 171 -9.76 4.10 9.72
C PRO A 171 -9.43 3.75 11.17
N SER A 172 -9.26 4.74 12.04
CA SER A 172 -8.95 4.53 13.45
C SER A 172 -10.01 3.70 14.18
N ARG A 173 -11.30 3.96 13.93
CA ARG A 173 -12.40 3.17 14.50
C ARG A 173 -12.49 1.76 13.94
N LYS A 174 -12.26 1.60 12.63
CA LYS A 174 -12.22 0.27 12.00
C LYS A 174 -11.10 -0.61 12.58
N LEU A 175 -9.93 -0.03 12.83
CA LEU A 175 -8.82 -0.73 13.49
C LEU A 175 -9.18 -1.14 14.93
N GLU A 176 -9.86 -0.27 15.69
CA GLU A 176 -10.32 -0.61 17.05
C GLU A 176 -11.30 -1.78 17.05
N GLU A 177 -12.26 -1.76 16.12
CA GLU A 177 -13.22 -2.86 15.96
C GLU A 177 -12.51 -4.16 15.53
N TYR A 178 -11.61 -4.06 14.55
CA TYR A 178 -10.80 -5.19 14.09
C TYR A 178 -10.03 -5.85 15.24
N PHE A 179 -9.31 -5.09 16.07
CA PHE A 179 -8.55 -5.66 17.20
C PHE A 179 -9.40 -6.01 18.42
N SER A 180 -10.68 -5.61 18.47
CA SER A 180 -11.59 -6.01 19.54
C SER A 180 -12.21 -7.39 19.31
N ASP A 181 -12.20 -7.87 18.07
CA ASP A 181 -12.79 -9.13 17.65
C ASP A 181 -11.77 -10.28 17.85
N PRO A 182 -12.04 -11.25 18.76
CA PRO A 182 -11.10 -12.35 19.03
C PRO A 182 -10.94 -13.31 17.85
N ASP A 183 -11.91 -13.34 16.93
CA ASP A 183 -11.95 -14.25 15.78
C ASP A 183 -11.45 -13.60 14.49
N VAL A 184 -10.89 -12.39 14.59
CA VAL A 184 -10.41 -11.63 13.45
C VAL A 184 -9.24 -12.31 12.74
N ASP A 185 -9.22 -12.22 11.41
CA ASP A 185 -8.16 -12.79 10.59
C ASP A 185 -6.79 -12.16 10.86
N ASN A 186 -5.75 -12.57 10.11
CA ASN A 186 -4.40 -12.04 10.29
C ASN A 186 -3.97 -11.12 9.15
N CYS A 187 -4.93 -10.66 8.33
CA CYS A 187 -4.64 -9.90 7.12
C CYS A 187 -5.51 -8.64 7.01
N PHE A 188 -4.85 -7.48 6.96
CA PHE A 188 -5.49 -6.21 6.72
C PHE A 188 -4.52 -5.26 6.02
N SER A 189 -5.06 -4.27 5.34
CA SER A 189 -4.28 -3.21 4.72
C SER A 189 -4.77 -1.82 5.09
N LEU A 190 -3.83 -0.89 5.10
CA LEU A 190 -4.05 0.54 5.21
C LEU A 190 -3.60 1.18 3.91
N SER A 191 -4.46 1.91 3.23
CA SER A 191 -4.12 2.41 1.89
C SER A 191 -4.69 3.78 1.60
N LYS A 192 -4.10 4.46 0.62
CA LYS A 192 -4.66 5.66 0.03
C LYS A 192 -4.45 5.65 -1.48
N ASN A 193 -5.54 5.92 -2.19
CA ASN A 193 -5.54 6.06 -3.64
C ASN A 193 -5.35 7.53 -4.04
N PHE A 194 -4.53 7.76 -5.06
CA PHE A 194 -4.16 9.06 -5.60
C PHE A 194 -4.38 9.08 -7.11
N VAL A 195 -5.33 9.88 -7.58
CA VAL A 195 -5.59 10.10 -9.01
C VAL A 195 -4.61 11.11 -9.61
N SER A 196 -4.63 11.32 -10.93
CA SER A 196 -3.68 12.20 -11.64
C SER A 196 -3.55 13.62 -11.06
N ALA A 197 -4.65 14.20 -10.54
CA ALA A 197 -4.65 15.53 -9.94
C ALA A 197 -4.15 15.58 -8.47
N ALA A 198 -3.64 14.46 -7.93
CA ALA A 198 -3.19 14.40 -6.54
C ALA A 198 -1.89 15.20 -6.32
N ASN A 199 -1.84 15.94 -5.21
CA ASN A 199 -0.66 16.67 -4.80
C ASN A 199 0.46 15.70 -4.40
N SER A 200 1.65 15.85 -4.99
CA SER A 200 2.83 15.04 -4.68
C SER A 200 3.20 15.08 -3.20
N VAL A 201 2.94 16.19 -2.51
CA VAL A 201 3.17 16.34 -1.06
C VAL A 201 2.33 15.34 -0.27
N ASP A 202 1.08 15.09 -0.67
CA ASP A 202 0.20 14.18 0.06
C ASP A 202 0.60 12.72 -0.18
N ILE A 203 1.07 12.38 -1.38
CA ILE A 203 1.63 11.06 -1.70
C ILE A 203 2.86 10.79 -0.82
N ILE A 204 3.80 11.74 -0.78
CA ILE A 204 5.00 11.64 0.05
C ILE A 204 4.63 11.48 1.52
N ARG A 205 3.69 12.26 2.05
CA ARG A 205 3.25 12.17 3.45
C ARG A 205 2.72 10.80 3.83
N VAL A 206 1.84 10.23 3.00
CA VAL A 206 1.30 8.88 3.26
C VAL A 206 2.38 7.81 3.13
N PHE A 207 3.24 7.92 2.13
CA PHE A 207 4.37 7.01 1.97
C PHE A 207 5.30 7.04 3.18
N LEU A 208 5.67 8.23 3.66
CA LEU A 208 6.49 8.42 4.87
C LEU A 208 5.81 7.83 6.12
N LEU A 209 4.50 8.04 6.28
CA LEU A 209 3.73 7.45 7.38
C LEU A 209 3.83 5.93 7.36
N PHE A 210 3.61 5.30 6.21
CA PHE A 210 3.66 3.85 6.09
C PHE A 210 5.07 3.30 6.24
N CYS A 211 6.10 3.95 5.72
CA CYS A 211 7.49 3.58 5.98
C CYS A 211 7.85 3.67 7.47
N ALA A 212 7.37 4.70 8.18
CA ALA A 212 7.60 4.85 9.61
C ALA A 212 6.92 3.74 10.42
N ILE A 213 5.67 3.41 10.10
CA ILE A 213 4.93 2.29 10.72
C ILE A 213 5.64 0.97 10.42
N TYR A 214 5.93 0.68 9.15
CA TYR A 214 6.64 -0.51 8.69
C TYR A 214 7.94 -0.73 9.46
N HIS A 215 8.82 0.28 9.48
CA HIS A 215 10.09 0.18 10.17
C HIS A 215 9.95 0.02 11.69
N SER A 216 8.89 0.56 12.27
CA SER A 216 8.58 0.39 13.69
C SER A 216 8.13 -1.03 14.00
N CYS A 217 7.20 -1.60 13.22
CA CYS A 217 6.78 -3.00 13.33
C CYS A 217 7.97 -3.97 13.18
N ARG A 218 8.84 -3.72 12.20
CA ARG A 218 10.10 -4.47 12.02
C ARG A 218 11.00 -4.42 13.27
N GLY A 219 11.06 -3.26 13.92
CA GLY A 219 11.77 -3.10 15.19
C GLY A 219 11.20 -3.99 16.30
N TYR A 220 9.87 -4.03 16.45
CA TYR A 220 9.17 -4.89 17.41
C TYR A 220 9.45 -6.38 17.14
N LEU A 221 9.44 -6.79 15.87
CA LEU A 221 9.72 -8.17 15.44
C LEU A 221 11.17 -8.59 15.74
N ALA A 222 12.14 -7.68 15.57
CA ALA A 222 13.55 -7.98 15.80
C ALA A 222 13.92 -8.02 17.31
N SER A 223 13.44 -7.05 18.10
CA SER A 223 13.52 -7.12 19.56
C SER A 223 12.55 -6.14 20.23
N ARG A 224 11.86 -6.58 21.28
CA ARG A 224 11.00 -5.72 22.13
C ARG A 224 11.74 -4.56 22.84
N LYS A 225 13.05 -4.39 22.65
CA LYS A 225 13.80 -3.22 23.16
C LYS A 225 13.87 -2.06 22.16
N ASN A 226 13.41 -2.26 20.92
CA ASN A 226 13.38 -1.25 19.87
C ASN A 226 12.03 -0.51 19.75
N LEU A 227 11.28 -0.41 20.86
CA LEU A 227 9.92 0.18 20.91
C LEU A 227 9.90 1.67 20.54
N ASP A 228 11.04 2.35 20.69
CA ASP A 228 11.16 3.81 20.55
C ASP A 228 11.28 4.31 19.10
N ARG A 229 11.39 3.39 18.12
CA ARG A 229 11.53 3.76 16.70
C ARG A 229 10.37 4.64 16.22
N PHE A 230 9.15 4.36 16.67
CA PHE A 230 8.00 5.14 16.25
C PHE A 230 8.02 6.56 16.82
N THR A 231 8.41 6.76 18.08
CA THR A 231 8.53 8.10 18.68
C THR A 231 9.54 8.97 17.92
N ALA A 232 10.68 8.39 17.53
CA ALA A 232 11.70 9.06 16.74
C ALA A 232 11.18 9.48 15.35
N HIS A 233 10.32 8.67 14.74
CA HIS A 233 9.72 8.97 13.43
C HIS A 233 8.55 9.94 13.52
N ALA A 234 7.64 9.76 14.49
CA ALA A 234 6.43 10.56 14.66
C ALA A 234 6.75 12.05 14.83
N THR A 235 7.86 12.39 15.48
CA THR A 235 8.32 13.78 15.62
C THR A 235 8.68 14.41 14.27
N LYS A 236 9.12 13.61 13.30
CA LYS A 236 9.53 14.06 11.96
C LYS A 236 8.38 14.06 10.95
N LEU A 237 7.23 13.50 11.33
CA LEU A 237 6.02 13.42 10.51
C LEU A 237 5.00 14.53 10.82
N GLN A 238 5.26 15.36 11.83
CA GLN A 238 4.45 16.54 12.19
C GLN A 238 4.76 17.72 11.28
#